data_AF-A0A8T6ZZ86-F1
#
_entry.id   AF-A0A8T6ZZ86-F1
#
_cell.length_a   1.000
_cell.length_b   1.000
_cell.length_c   1.000
_cell.angle_alpha   90.00
_cell.angle_beta   90.00
_cell.angle_gamma   90.00
#
_symmetry.space_group_name_H-M   'P 1'
#
loop_
_entity.id
_entity.type
_entity.pdbx_description
1 polymer ?
#
loop_
_entity_poly.entity_id
_entity_poly.type
_entity_poly.pdbx_seq_one_letter_code
_entity_poly.pdbx_strand_id
1 'polypeptide(L)'
;MIRSRINHGIHLLLVLQCLVGCSGLLPKEKTITVGAWNTFEEAQHTFDKIIPYQTSLDELKELNINPETNANISILNYSDVTGRFIAGLSIDGYVLDSGVRECILAKTNCKGYEINERVIRRKRYGSFWADFLNFKRKTDTVGWRFNGIVLINEGLVIYKLSSGQPAIHEKTEKKNPLGPLQGGGIATDKLRNEL
;
A
#
# COMPACT_ATOMS: atom_id res chain seq x y z
N MET A 1 49.71 -32.02 32.06
CA MET A 1 48.39 -32.54 31.65
C MET A 1 47.19 -31.62 32.01
N ILE A 2 47.39 -30.51 32.74
CA ILE A 2 46.29 -29.61 33.18
C ILE A 2 45.96 -28.50 32.15
N ARG A 3 46.96 -28.03 31.38
CA ARG A 3 46.81 -26.96 30.36
C ARG A 3 45.87 -27.32 29.18
N SER A 4 45.79 -28.61 28.83
CA SER A 4 44.93 -29.13 27.75
C SER A 4 43.44 -29.12 28.13
N ARG A 5 43.10 -29.41 29.39
CA ARG A 5 41.70 -29.40 29.88
C ARG A 5 41.13 -27.99 29.99
N ILE A 6 41.97 -27.00 30.29
CA ILE A 6 41.57 -25.58 30.35
C ILE A 6 41.24 -25.06 28.94
N ASN A 7 42.03 -25.40 27.91
CA ASN A 7 41.74 -25.03 26.52
C ASN A 7 40.44 -25.66 25.99
N HIS A 8 40.14 -26.91 26.33
CA HIS A 8 38.87 -27.55 25.94
C HIS A 8 37.65 -26.91 26.61
N GLY A 9 37.78 -26.49 27.88
CA GLY A 9 36.72 -25.76 28.58
C GLY A 9 36.44 -24.37 27.98
N ILE A 10 37.49 -23.67 27.56
CA ILE A 10 37.37 -22.35 26.91
C ILE A 10 36.71 -22.48 25.53
N HIS A 11 37.07 -23.49 24.72
CA HIS A 11 36.43 -23.72 23.42
C HIS A 11 34.95 -24.10 23.56
N LEU A 12 34.58 -24.91 24.55
CA LEU A 12 33.18 -25.27 24.78
C LEU A 12 32.34 -24.06 25.24
N LEU A 13 32.90 -23.19 26.07
CA LEU A 13 32.25 -21.96 26.53
C LEU A 13 32.03 -20.96 25.38
N LEU A 14 33.01 -20.84 24.47
CA LEU A 14 32.94 -19.93 23.32
C LEU A 14 31.93 -20.40 22.26
N VAL A 15 31.79 -21.72 22.07
CA VAL A 15 30.73 -22.32 21.24
C VAL A 15 29.33 -22.11 21.86
N LEU A 16 29.21 -22.21 23.19
CA LEU A 16 27.95 -21.96 23.89
C LEU A 16 27.51 -20.49 23.81
N GLN A 17 28.46 -19.55 23.84
CA GLN A 17 28.19 -18.11 23.69
C GLN A 17 27.73 -17.72 22.27
N CYS A 18 28.15 -18.43 21.23
CA CYS A 18 27.67 -18.21 19.86
C CYS A 18 26.22 -18.67 19.63
N LEU A 19 25.69 -19.60 20.44
CA LEU A 19 24.34 -20.15 20.27
C LEU A 19 23.23 -19.27 20.85
N VAL A 20 23.55 -18.33 21.75
CA VAL A 20 22.54 -17.50 22.46
C VAL A 20 22.21 -16.17 21.74
N GLY A 21 22.86 -15.86 20.61
CA GLY A 21 22.86 -14.52 20.03
C GLY A 21 21.78 -14.15 19.00
N CYS A 22 20.98 -15.08 18.45
CA CYS A 22 20.22 -14.79 17.21
C CYS A 22 18.70 -14.61 17.37
N SER A 23 18.13 -14.68 18.58
CA SER A 23 16.67 -14.66 18.75
C SER A 23 16.03 -13.27 18.52
N GLY A 24 16.82 -12.19 18.51
CA GLY A 24 16.32 -10.81 18.44
C GLY A 24 16.42 -10.12 17.08
N LEU A 25 17.06 -10.73 16.08
CA LEU A 25 17.40 -10.06 14.81
C LEU A 25 16.36 -10.27 13.70
N LEU A 26 15.07 -10.25 14.05
CA LEU A 26 14.03 -10.32 13.02
C LEU A 26 13.89 -8.96 12.31
N PRO A 27 13.91 -8.94 10.96
CA PRO A 27 13.76 -7.70 10.23
C PRO A 27 12.35 -7.13 10.42
N LYS A 28 12.29 -5.85 10.74
CA LYS A 28 11.04 -5.05 10.75
C LYS A 28 10.97 -4.31 9.42
N GLU A 29 9.80 -4.33 8.80
CA GLU A 29 9.59 -3.68 7.52
C GLU A 29 8.48 -2.64 7.66
N LYS A 30 8.81 -1.37 7.43
CA LYS A 30 7.84 -0.30 7.42
C LYS A 30 7.68 0.17 5.98
N THR A 31 6.50 -0.01 5.40
CA THR A 31 6.18 0.50 4.07
C THR A 31 5.26 1.70 4.26
N ILE A 32 5.85 2.89 4.26
CA ILE A 32 5.08 4.14 4.24
C ILE A 32 5.10 4.62 2.80
N THR A 33 3.93 4.76 2.18
CA THR A 33 3.84 5.61 1.00
C THR A 33 3.83 7.05 1.51
N VAL A 34 4.81 7.88 1.10
CA VAL A 34 4.87 9.29 1.52
C VAL A 34 3.57 9.94 1.06
N GLY A 35 2.79 10.46 2.00
CA GLY A 35 1.42 10.93 1.76
C GLY A 35 1.11 12.19 2.57
N ALA A 36 -0.04 12.77 2.30
CA ALA A 36 -0.43 14.04 2.87
C ALA A 36 -0.90 13.92 4.33
N TRP A 37 -1.28 12.73 4.78
CA TRP A 37 -1.96 12.53 6.05
C TRP A 37 -1.32 11.42 6.90
N ASN A 38 -1.43 11.56 8.22
CA ASN A 38 -0.88 10.58 9.16
C ASN A 38 -1.90 9.50 9.52
N THR A 39 -3.19 9.82 9.43
CA THR A 39 -4.30 8.97 9.84
C THR A 39 -5.41 8.95 8.79
N PHE A 40 -6.23 7.90 8.82
CA PHE A 40 -7.39 7.80 7.94
C PHE A 40 -8.41 8.91 8.24
N GLU A 41 -8.61 9.23 9.51
CA GLU A 41 -9.55 10.24 9.99
C GLU A 41 -9.15 11.63 9.48
N GLU A 42 -7.86 11.95 9.51
CA GLU A 42 -7.33 13.21 8.96
C GLU A 42 -7.58 13.32 7.44
N ALA A 43 -7.36 12.23 6.70
CA ALA A 43 -7.65 12.18 5.28
C ALA A 43 -9.16 12.37 4.99
N GLN A 44 -10.01 11.64 5.73
CA GLN A 44 -11.46 11.74 5.61
C GLN A 44 -11.96 13.14 5.95
N HIS A 45 -11.52 13.74 7.06
CA HIS A 45 -11.90 15.09 7.46
C HIS A 45 -11.44 16.14 6.45
N THR A 46 -10.27 15.96 5.82
CA THR A 46 -9.81 16.86 4.75
C THR A 46 -10.71 16.74 3.53
N PHE A 47 -11.06 15.51 3.15
CA PHE A 47 -11.93 15.23 2.00
C PHE A 47 -13.39 15.67 2.22
N ASP A 48 -13.85 15.67 3.47
CA ASP A 48 -15.20 16.12 3.84
C ASP A 48 -15.40 17.62 3.60
N LYS A 49 -14.33 18.42 3.65
CA LYS A 49 -14.36 19.86 3.35
C LYS A 49 -14.63 20.17 1.88
N ILE A 50 -14.43 19.21 0.98
CA ILE A 50 -14.67 19.39 -0.45
C ILE A 50 -16.18 19.40 -0.69
N ILE A 51 -16.72 20.48 -1.22
CA ILE A 51 -18.14 20.61 -1.54
C ILE A 51 -18.28 20.69 -3.05
N PRO A 52 -18.93 19.70 -3.70
CA PRO A 52 -19.19 19.77 -5.14
C PRO A 52 -19.91 21.06 -5.53
N TYR A 53 -19.54 21.60 -6.69
CA TYR A 53 -19.98 22.88 -7.26
C TYR A 53 -19.58 24.13 -6.46
N GLN A 54 -18.74 24.00 -5.44
CA GLN A 54 -18.25 25.12 -4.63
C GLN A 54 -16.72 25.12 -4.52
N THR A 55 -16.12 23.96 -4.22
CA THR A 55 -14.67 23.85 -4.06
C THR A 55 -13.96 23.95 -5.41
N SER A 56 -13.01 24.86 -5.47
CA SER A 56 -12.14 25.11 -6.62
C SER A 56 -10.91 24.20 -6.66
N LEU A 57 -10.29 24.14 -7.83
CA LEU A 57 -9.02 23.44 -8.03
C LEU A 57 -7.90 24.03 -7.17
N ASP A 58 -7.90 25.34 -6.93
CA ASP A 58 -6.86 25.98 -6.12
C ASP A 58 -7.03 25.64 -4.64
N GLU A 59 -8.28 25.61 -4.13
CA GLU A 59 -8.57 25.10 -2.78
C GLU A 59 -8.18 23.62 -2.63
N LEU A 60 -8.35 22.78 -3.66
CA LEU A 60 -7.83 21.40 -3.62
C LEU A 60 -6.32 21.36 -3.42
N LYS A 61 -5.56 22.26 -4.06
CA LYS A 61 -4.10 22.34 -3.87
C LYS A 61 -3.76 22.75 -2.45
N GLU A 62 -4.50 23.69 -1.86
CA GLU A 62 -4.34 24.10 -0.45
C GLU A 62 -4.61 22.94 0.53
N LEU A 63 -5.50 22.01 0.15
CA LEU A 63 -5.76 20.78 0.90
C LEU A 63 -4.72 19.65 0.64
N ASN A 64 -3.61 19.94 -0.03
CA ASN A 64 -2.61 18.97 -0.50
C ASN A 64 -3.14 17.91 -1.47
N ILE A 65 -4.25 18.21 -2.16
CA ILE A 65 -4.84 17.37 -3.21
C ILE A 65 -4.36 17.91 -4.56
N ASN A 66 -3.06 17.72 -4.83
CA ASN A 66 -2.41 18.15 -6.06
C ASN A 66 -1.51 17.03 -6.63
N PRO A 67 -1.77 16.51 -7.85
CA PRO A 67 -0.94 15.47 -8.47
C PRO A 67 0.49 15.92 -8.79
N GLU A 68 0.76 17.22 -8.90
CA GLU A 68 2.11 17.72 -9.19
C GLU A 68 3.03 17.67 -7.95
N THR A 69 2.44 17.74 -6.75
CA THR A 69 3.19 17.76 -5.48
C THR A 69 3.03 16.48 -4.66
N ASN A 70 2.00 15.67 -4.96
CA ASN A 70 1.69 14.45 -4.23
C ASN A 70 1.64 13.22 -5.16
N ALA A 71 2.61 12.33 -5.01
CA ALA A 71 2.74 11.11 -5.81
C ALA A 71 1.63 10.08 -5.57
N ASN A 72 0.83 10.22 -4.51
CA ASN A 72 -0.33 9.35 -4.26
C ASN A 72 -1.58 9.80 -5.01
N ILE A 73 -1.48 10.84 -5.84
CA ILE A 73 -2.58 11.39 -6.60
C ILE A 73 -2.33 11.18 -8.09
N SER A 74 -3.18 10.38 -8.71
CA SER A 74 -3.15 10.10 -10.14
C SER A 74 -4.18 10.95 -10.88
N ILE A 75 -3.84 11.38 -12.09
CA ILE A 75 -4.78 12.09 -12.97
C ILE A 75 -5.53 11.04 -13.79
N LEU A 76 -6.86 11.05 -13.69
CA LEU A 76 -7.76 10.24 -14.49
C LEU A 76 -8.16 11.02 -15.74
N ASN A 77 -7.99 10.39 -16.90
CA ASN A 77 -8.48 10.90 -18.17
C ASN A 77 -9.92 10.42 -18.46
N TYR A 78 -10.48 10.84 -19.60
CA TYR A 78 -11.82 10.46 -20.03
C TYR A 78 -12.06 8.94 -20.05
N SER A 79 -11.11 8.15 -20.56
CA SER A 79 -11.21 6.69 -20.63
C SER A 79 -11.20 6.06 -19.24
N ASP A 80 -10.39 6.57 -18.33
CA ASP A 80 -10.32 6.09 -16.94
C ASP A 80 -11.64 6.36 -16.21
N VAL A 81 -12.19 7.58 -16.35
CA VAL A 81 -13.49 7.96 -15.76
C VAL A 81 -14.60 7.07 -16.33
N THR A 82 -14.70 6.99 -17.66
CA THR A 82 -15.71 6.18 -18.35
C THR A 82 -15.62 4.71 -17.94
N GLY A 83 -14.42 4.13 -17.98
CA GLY A 83 -14.18 2.73 -17.60
C GLY A 83 -14.54 2.43 -16.14
N ARG A 84 -14.40 3.39 -15.23
CA ARG A 84 -14.70 3.20 -13.82
C ARG A 84 -16.19 3.32 -13.48
N PHE A 85 -16.87 4.29 -14.07
CA PHE A 85 -18.26 4.59 -13.72
C PHE A 85 -19.28 3.89 -14.62
N ILE A 86 -18.92 3.51 -15.85
CA ILE A 86 -19.86 2.89 -16.80
C ILE A 86 -19.75 1.35 -16.80
N ALA A 87 -18.56 0.78 -16.55
CA ALA A 87 -18.32 -0.66 -16.71
C ALA A 87 -19.11 -1.59 -15.76
N GLY A 88 -19.90 -1.05 -14.82
CA GLY A 88 -20.78 -1.81 -13.94
C GLY A 88 -22.28 -1.54 -14.12
N LEU A 89 -22.67 -0.60 -14.98
CA LEU A 89 -24.07 -0.23 -15.19
C LEU A 89 -24.62 -0.94 -16.43
N SER A 90 -25.63 -1.78 -16.23
CA SER A 90 -26.46 -2.30 -17.30
C SER A 90 -27.27 -1.16 -17.92
N ILE A 91 -26.75 -0.63 -19.03
CA ILE A 91 -27.38 0.09 -20.16
C ILE A 91 -28.14 1.40 -19.86
N ASP A 92 -28.74 1.57 -18.69
CA ASP A 92 -29.46 2.80 -18.33
C ASP A 92 -28.51 3.77 -17.64
N GLY A 93 -27.83 4.60 -18.43
CA GLY A 93 -27.00 5.74 -17.97
C GLY A 93 -27.75 6.79 -17.14
N TYR A 94 -29.03 6.55 -16.81
CA TYR A 94 -29.88 7.39 -15.96
C TYR A 94 -29.59 7.27 -14.46
N VAL A 95 -28.85 6.24 -14.01
CA VAL A 95 -28.51 6.05 -12.59
C VAL A 95 -27.17 6.72 -12.20
N LEU A 96 -26.49 7.36 -13.15
CA LEU A 96 -25.26 8.09 -12.85
C LEU A 96 -25.55 9.37 -12.07
N ASP A 97 -24.70 9.65 -11.09
CA ASP A 97 -24.66 10.94 -10.41
C ASP A 97 -24.48 12.08 -11.43
N SER A 98 -25.11 13.22 -11.17
CA SER A 98 -25.11 14.36 -12.09
C SER A 98 -23.70 14.85 -12.42
N GLY A 99 -22.79 14.88 -11.45
CA GLY A 99 -21.41 15.33 -11.66
C GLY A 99 -20.60 14.33 -12.49
N VAL A 100 -20.86 13.03 -12.33
CA VAL A 100 -20.24 12.00 -13.17
C VAL A 100 -20.71 12.13 -14.62
N ARG A 101 -22.03 12.29 -14.83
CA ARG A 101 -22.60 12.48 -16.17
C ARG A 101 -22.05 13.74 -16.83
N GLU A 102 -21.98 14.84 -16.11
CA GLU A 102 -21.42 16.11 -16.59
C GLU A 102 -19.95 15.93 -17.02
N CYS A 103 -19.13 15.27 -16.21
CA CYS A 103 -17.73 14.98 -16.54
C CYS A 103 -17.59 14.16 -17.83
N ILE A 104 -18.41 13.12 -18.00
CA ILE A 104 -18.41 12.26 -19.21
C ILE A 104 -18.79 13.08 -20.44
N LEU A 105 -19.82 13.94 -20.33
CA LEU A 105 -20.26 14.81 -21.43
C LEU A 105 -19.21 15.87 -21.80
N ALA A 106 -18.44 16.36 -20.82
CA ALA A 106 -17.36 17.32 -21.02
C ALA A 106 -16.08 16.71 -21.65
N LYS A 107 -15.98 15.38 -21.76
CA LYS A 107 -14.87 14.66 -22.39
C LYS A 107 -13.50 15.08 -21.84
N THR A 108 -12.63 15.65 -22.69
CA THR A 108 -11.26 16.07 -22.34
C THR A 108 -11.22 17.34 -21.48
N ASN A 109 -12.33 18.05 -21.34
CA ASN A 109 -12.41 19.26 -20.50
C ASN A 109 -12.61 18.90 -19.02
N CYS A 110 -13.09 17.69 -18.73
CA CYS A 110 -13.12 17.17 -17.38
C CYS A 110 -11.82 16.43 -17.04
N LYS A 111 -11.35 16.60 -15.80
CA LYS A 111 -10.22 15.89 -15.22
C LYS A 111 -10.65 15.19 -13.94
N GLY A 112 -10.24 13.95 -13.74
CA GLY A 112 -10.39 13.31 -12.44
C GLY A 112 -9.07 13.29 -11.68
N TYR A 113 -9.12 13.40 -10.36
CA TYR A 113 -8.00 13.04 -9.49
C TYR A 113 -8.38 11.82 -8.67
N GLU A 114 -7.53 10.80 -8.70
CA GLU A 114 -7.61 9.64 -7.82
C GLU A 114 -6.54 9.75 -6.75
N ILE A 115 -6.97 9.76 -5.49
CA ILE A 115 -6.11 9.73 -4.32
C ILE A 115 -6.02 8.27 -3.86
N ASN A 116 -4.82 7.70 -3.79
CA ASN A 116 -4.57 6.37 -3.23
C ASN A 116 -3.50 6.45 -2.14
N GLU A 117 -3.92 6.72 -0.90
CA GLU A 117 -3.00 6.81 0.21
C GLU A 117 -3.05 5.56 1.09
N ARG A 118 -1.86 5.07 1.45
CA ARG A 118 -1.72 3.80 2.16
C ARG A 118 -0.53 3.84 3.11
N VAL A 119 -0.81 3.58 4.38
CA VAL A 119 0.22 3.48 5.42
C VAL A 119 0.16 2.08 6.01
N ILE A 120 1.23 1.30 5.83
CA ILE A 120 1.31 -0.09 6.31
C ILE A 120 2.58 -0.31 7.11
N ARG A 121 2.43 -0.94 8.28
CA ARG A 121 3.54 -1.37 9.13
C ARG A 121 3.50 -2.89 9.22
N ARG A 122 4.62 -3.54 8.88
CA ARG A 122 4.77 -4.99 8.95
C ARG A 122 5.79 -5.34 10.01
N LYS A 123 5.37 -6.14 10.99
CA LYS A 123 6.26 -6.64 12.04
C LYS A 123 6.37 -8.15 11.89
N ARG A 124 7.57 -8.64 11.61
CA ARG A 124 7.87 -10.07 11.63
C ARG A 124 8.10 -10.52 13.07
N TYR A 125 7.66 -11.74 13.38
CA TYR A 125 7.82 -12.34 14.70
C TYR A 125 7.98 -13.87 14.58
N GLY A 126 8.59 -14.50 15.58
CA GLY A 126 8.81 -15.95 15.60
C GLY A 126 10.30 -16.33 15.64
N SER A 127 10.64 -17.48 15.07
CA SER A 127 12.02 -17.98 15.05
C SER A 127 12.82 -17.35 13.91
N PHE A 128 13.93 -16.69 14.26
CA PHE A 128 14.87 -16.13 13.27
C PHE A 128 15.36 -17.18 12.28
N TRP A 129 15.79 -18.35 12.75
CA TRP A 129 16.32 -19.41 11.88
C TRP A 129 15.28 -19.96 10.92
N ALA A 130 14.02 -20.07 11.37
CA ALA A 130 12.94 -20.52 10.50
C ALA A 130 12.59 -19.49 9.42
N ASP A 131 12.74 -18.19 9.69
CA ASP A 131 12.54 -17.12 8.72
C ASP A 131 13.75 -17.01 7.75
N PHE A 132 14.98 -17.04 8.29
CA PHE A 132 16.22 -16.94 7.51
C PHE A 132 16.39 -18.11 6.53
N LEU A 133 16.12 -19.34 6.97
CA LEU A 133 16.12 -20.52 6.11
C LEU A 133 14.81 -20.67 5.31
N ASN A 134 13.94 -19.66 5.35
CA ASN A 134 12.65 -19.58 4.65
C ASN A 134 11.67 -20.71 4.97
N PHE A 135 11.88 -21.53 6.01
CA PHE A 135 10.95 -22.59 6.39
C PHE A 135 9.59 -22.08 6.85
N LYS A 136 9.60 -20.98 7.62
CA LYS A 136 8.39 -20.44 8.22
C LYS A 136 8.55 -18.96 8.53
N ARG A 137 7.59 -18.15 8.07
CA ARG A 137 7.56 -16.71 8.27
C ARG A 137 6.20 -16.28 8.77
N LYS A 138 6.17 -15.52 9.87
CA LYS A 138 4.96 -14.90 10.41
C LYS A 138 5.09 -13.39 10.38
N THR A 139 4.06 -12.73 9.86
CA THR A 139 4.02 -11.28 9.72
C THR A 139 2.72 -10.78 10.31
N ASP A 140 2.82 -9.77 11.17
CA ASP A 140 1.69 -8.98 11.65
C ASP A 140 1.68 -7.64 10.89
N THR A 141 0.58 -7.37 10.19
CA THR A 141 0.44 -6.20 9.31
C THR A 141 -0.64 -5.30 9.88
N VAL A 142 -0.29 -4.06 10.18
CA VAL A 142 -1.24 -3.05 10.65
C VAL A 142 -1.16 -1.79 9.79
N GLY A 143 -2.26 -1.05 9.68
CA GLY A 143 -2.25 0.20 8.93
C GLY A 143 -3.63 0.71 8.56
N TRP A 144 -3.68 1.57 7.55
CA TRP A 144 -4.91 2.12 7.00
C TRP A 144 -4.76 2.41 5.50
N ARG A 145 -5.88 2.60 4.82
CA ARG A 145 -5.93 2.96 3.41
C ARG A 145 -7.08 3.93 3.15
N PHE A 146 -6.79 4.99 2.42
CA PHE A 146 -7.78 5.94 1.95
C PHE A 146 -7.78 5.93 0.42
N ASN A 147 -8.96 5.89 -0.19
CA ASN A 147 -9.13 6.11 -1.62
C ASN A 147 -10.16 7.21 -1.85
N GLY A 148 -9.78 8.24 -2.61
CA GLY A 148 -10.66 9.35 -2.97
C GLY A 148 -10.70 9.54 -4.48
N ILE A 149 -11.84 10.00 -4.99
CA ILE A 149 -11.98 10.47 -6.37
C ILE A 149 -12.65 11.82 -6.33
N VAL A 150 -12.07 12.80 -7.02
CA VAL A 150 -12.74 14.06 -7.35
C VAL A 150 -12.76 14.23 -8.85
N LEU A 151 -13.89 14.69 -9.41
CA LEU A 151 -13.99 15.10 -10.80
C LEU A 151 -14.08 16.61 -10.85
N ILE A 152 -13.33 17.21 -11.76
CA ILE A 152 -13.15 18.64 -11.88
C ILE A 152 -13.50 19.04 -13.31
N ASN A 153 -14.37 20.03 -13.45
CA ASN A 153 -14.74 20.64 -14.72
C ASN A 153 -14.60 22.16 -14.58
N GLU A 154 -13.96 22.80 -15.55
CA GLU A 154 -13.72 24.26 -15.56
C GLU A 154 -13.10 24.81 -14.25
N GLY A 155 -12.28 24.00 -13.57
CA GLY A 155 -11.61 24.41 -12.32
C GLY A 155 -12.47 24.27 -11.05
N LEU A 156 -13.69 23.73 -11.13
CA LEU A 156 -14.54 23.42 -9.99
C LEU A 156 -14.70 21.92 -9.81
N VAL A 157 -14.73 21.46 -8.56
CA VAL A 157 -15.08 20.08 -8.24
C VAL A 157 -16.56 19.88 -8.52
N ILE A 158 -16.92 18.93 -9.39
CA ILE A 158 -18.31 18.63 -9.73
C ILE A 158 -18.80 17.30 -9.14
N TYR A 159 -17.87 16.44 -8.69
CA TYR A 159 -18.18 15.17 -8.04
C TYR A 159 -17.09 14.79 -7.05
N LYS A 160 -17.47 14.13 -5.96
CA LYS A 160 -16.54 13.53 -4.99
C LYS A 160 -17.01 12.16 -4.52
N LEU A 161 -16.06 11.27 -4.26
CA LEU A 161 -16.30 9.96 -3.66
C LEU A 161 -15.11 9.59 -2.78
N SER A 162 -15.35 9.24 -1.52
CA SER A 162 -14.32 8.66 -0.65
C SER A 162 -14.65 7.22 -0.27
N SER A 163 -13.63 6.43 -0.01
CA SER A 163 -13.72 5.05 0.46
C SER A 163 -12.40 4.66 1.14
N GLY A 164 -12.36 3.48 1.76
CA GLY A 164 -11.11 2.95 2.27
C GLY A 164 -11.30 2.00 3.44
N GLN A 165 -10.21 1.79 4.18
CA GLN A 165 -10.13 0.93 5.34
C GLN A 165 -9.47 1.72 6.47
N PRO A 166 -10.24 2.18 7.49
CA PRO A 166 -9.70 2.96 8.59
C PRO A 166 -8.72 2.15 9.45
N ALA A 167 -8.93 0.84 9.54
CA ALA A 167 -8.03 -0.08 10.21
C ALA A 167 -7.80 -1.33 9.37
N ILE A 168 -6.52 -1.67 9.19
CA ILE A 168 -6.03 -2.90 8.61
C ILE A 168 -5.31 -3.65 9.73
N HIS A 169 -5.66 -4.91 9.94
CA HIS A 169 -4.97 -5.82 10.85
C HIS A 169 -5.01 -7.22 10.24
N GLU A 170 -3.86 -7.68 9.76
CA GLU A 170 -3.72 -8.96 9.06
C GLU A 170 -2.55 -9.75 9.61
N LYS A 171 -2.80 -11.03 9.94
CA LYS A 171 -1.77 -11.97 10.37
C LYS A 171 -1.53 -13.00 9.28
N THR A 172 -0.35 -12.95 8.67
CA THR A 172 0.04 -13.88 7.61
C THR A 172 1.05 -14.89 8.15
N GLU A 173 0.82 -16.18 7.89
CA GLU A 173 1.79 -17.26 8.14
C GLU A 173 2.11 -17.97 6.83
N LYS A 174 3.37 -17.88 6.38
CA LYS A 174 3.89 -18.60 5.22
C LYS A 174 4.73 -19.77 5.70
N LYS A 175 4.41 -20.98 5.23
CA LYS A 175 5.18 -22.20 5.47
C LYS A 175 5.77 -22.68 4.15
N ASN A 176 7.10 -22.82 4.09
CA ASN A 176 7.79 -23.40 2.94
C ASN A 176 8.55 -24.65 3.45
N PRO A 177 7.93 -25.84 3.43
CA PRO A 177 8.53 -27.05 4.01
C PRO A 177 9.87 -27.46 3.36
N LEU A 178 10.14 -27.06 2.11
CA LEU A 178 11.40 -27.30 1.40
C LEU A 178 12.41 -26.15 1.55
N GLY A 179 12.08 -25.12 2.36
CA GLY A 179 13.01 -24.06 2.74
C GLY A 179 13.57 -23.28 1.53
N PRO A 180 14.91 -23.09 1.43
CA PRO A 180 15.52 -22.32 0.34
C PRO A 180 15.32 -22.94 -1.05
N LEU A 181 15.14 -24.27 -1.13
CA LEU A 181 14.99 -24.99 -2.40
C LEU A 181 13.62 -24.77 -3.05
N GLN A 182 12.62 -24.36 -2.26
CA GLN A 182 11.25 -24.15 -2.72
C GLN A 182 11.06 -22.87 -3.56
N GLY A 183 12.05 -21.96 -3.54
CA GLY A 183 12.06 -20.75 -4.37
C GLY A 183 12.87 -20.87 -5.67
N GLY A 184 13.54 -22.01 -5.90
CA GLY A 184 14.40 -22.25 -7.07
C GLY A 184 13.70 -22.78 -8.31
N GLY A 185 12.37 -22.93 -8.27
CA GLY A 185 11.59 -23.32 -9.43
C GLY A 185 11.22 -22.11 -10.28
N ILE A 186 11.72 -22.08 -11.52
CA ILE A 186 11.32 -21.20 -12.64
C ILE A 186 11.93 -19.79 -12.64
N ALA A 187 13.25 -19.73 -12.85
CA ALA A 187 13.90 -18.60 -13.52
C ALA A 187 13.71 -18.65 -15.06
N THR A 188 12.52 -19.03 -15.54
CA THR A 188 12.17 -19.08 -16.98
C THR A 188 10.92 -18.27 -17.33
N ASP A 189 10.38 -17.46 -16.42
CA ASP A 189 9.21 -16.60 -16.74
C ASP A 189 9.56 -15.13 -17.02
N LYS A 190 10.85 -14.76 -16.89
CA LYS A 190 11.33 -13.40 -17.21
C LYS A 190 11.87 -13.24 -18.65
N LEU A 191 11.85 -14.30 -19.46
CA LEU A 191 12.30 -14.29 -20.86
C LEU A 191 11.17 -14.59 -21.87
N ARG A 192 9.92 -14.73 -21.42
CA ARG A 192 8.75 -14.95 -22.29
C ARG A 192 7.76 -13.79 -22.21
N ASN A 193 8.27 -12.57 -22.20
CA ASN A 193 7.48 -11.34 -22.43
C ASN A 193 8.28 -10.29 -23.25
N GLU A 194 9.36 -10.71 -23.92
CA GLU A 194 10.09 -9.89 -24.91
C GLU A 194 10.36 -10.69 -26.21
N LEU A 195 9.34 -11.41 -26.69
CA LEU A 195 9.23 -11.86 -28.08
C LEU A 195 7.80 -11.62 -28.57
#